data_AF-A0A813IXE9-F1
#
_entry.id   AF-A0A813IXE9-F1
#
_cell.length_a   1.000
_cell.length_b   1.000
_cell.length_c   1.000
_cell.angle_alpha   90.00
_cell.angle_beta   90.00
_cell.angle_gamma   90.00
#
_symmetry.space_group_name_H-M   'P 1'
#
loop_
_entity.id
_entity.type
_entity.pdbx_description
1 polymer ?
#
loop_
_entity_poly.entity_id
_entity_poly.type
_entity_poly.pdbx_seq_one_letter_code
_entity_poly.pdbx_strand_id
1 'polypeptide(L)'
;VYRGCLEDGREVAVKVQRPGLAEQVGLDFFVLRQILAVVNVLRGVTRSAEIIQSVLDEVGDGLFAELDFTQEARHLERFRDLYGEKCPDVVVPEVVWSLTRQR
;
A
#
# COMPACT_ATOMS: atom_id res chain seq x y z
N VAL A 1 8.90 9.46 0.61
CA VAL A 1 8.89 10.04 -0.75
C VAL A 1 9.86 11.20 -0.76
N TYR A 2 10.68 11.30 -1.80
CA TYR A 2 11.70 12.33 -1.98
C TYR A 2 11.45 13.08 -3.29
N ARG A 3 11.83 14.35 -3.36
CA ARG A 3 11.85 15.09 -4.63
C ARG A 3 13.16 14.76 -5.36
N GLY A 4 13.07 14.48 -6.64
CA GLY A 4 14.21 14.24 -7.53
C GLY A 4 14.09 15.05 -8.82
N CYS A 5 15.17 15.08 -9.59
CA CYS A 5 15.24 15.66 -10.93
C CYS A 5 15.93 14.64 -11.84
N LEU A 6 15.32 14.33 -12.98
CA LEU A 6 15.90 13.45 -14.00
C LEU A 6 16.98 14.19 -14.81
N GLU A 7 17.80 13.44 -15.56
CA GLU A 7 18.83 14.03 -16.44
C GLU A 7 18.25 14.95 -17.52
N ASP A 8 16.99 14.71 -17.91
CA ASP A 8 16.25 15.55 -18.86
C ASP A 8 15.59 16.80 -18.22
N GLY A 9 15.79 17.00 -16.91
CA GLY A 9 15.29 18.14 -16.16
C GLY A 9 13.87 17.99 -15.59
N ARG A 10 13.18 16.86 -15.83
CA ARG A 10 11.85 16.62 -15.25
C ARG A 10 11.93 16.42 -13.74
N GLU A 11 11.04 17.08 -13.01
CA GLU A 11 10.88 16.87 -11.57
C GLU A 11 10.07 15.59 -11.29
N VAL A 12 10.53 14.78 -10.34
CA VAL A 12 9.91 13.50 -10.00
C VAL A 12 9.74 13.33 -8.50
N ALA A 13 8.72 12.56 -8.12
CA ALA A 13 8.57 12.04 -6.76
C ALA A 13 9.15 10.61 -6.72
N VAL A 14 10.16 10.40 -5.87
CA VAL A 14 10.82 9.10 -5.70
C VAL A 14 10.32 8.45 -4.41
N LYS A 15 9.55 7.38 -4.54
CA LYS A 15 9.15 6.51 -3.42
C LYS A 15 10.24 5.47 -3.22
N VAL A 16 10.77 5.36 -2.01
CA VAL A 16 11.84 4.42 -1.66
C VAL A 16 11.33 3.54 -0.53
N GLN A 17 11.41 2.22 -0.71
CA GLN A 17 11.01 1.28 0.32
C GLN A 17 12.06 1.26 1.45
N ARG A 18 11.58 1.26 2.71
CA ARG A 18 12.48 1.11 3.85
C ARG A 18 13.01 -0.32 3.91
N PRO A 19 14.31 -0.53 4.23
CA PRO A 19 14.82 -1.87 4.46
C PRO A 19 14.04 -2.57 5.58
N GLY A 20 13.70 -3.84 5.39
CA GLY A 20 12.99 -4.65 6.40
C GLY A 20 11.50 -4.34 6.56
N LEU A 21 10.89 -3.59 5.64
CA LEU A 21 9.50 -3.15 5.77
C LEU A 21 8.50 -4.32 5.78
N ALA A 22 8.73 -5.35 4.97
CA ALA A 22 7.84 -6.51 4.89
C ALA A 22 7.79 -7.27 6.22
N GLU A 23 8.95 -7.42 6.87
CA GLU A 23 9.11 -8.07 8.16
C GLU A 23 8.46 -7.24 9.28
N GLN A 24 8.64 -5.92 9.26
CA GLN A 24 8.00 -5.01 10.21
C GLN A 24 6.48 -5.05 10.10
N VAL A 25 5.95 -4.95 8.88
CA VAL A 25 4.51 -5.07 8.61
C VAL A 25 4.00 -6.43 9.09
N GLY A 26 4.68 -7.53 8.75
CA GLY A 26 4.29 -8.87 9.19
C GLY A 26 4.20 -9.00 10.72
N LEU A 27 5.15 -8.39 11.44
CA LEU A 27 5.15 -8.36 12.90
C LEU A 27 3.97 -7.55 13.45
N ASP A 28 3.68 -6.39 12.87
CA ASP A 28 2.55 -5.55 13.29
C ASP A 28 1.22 -6.31 13.15
N PHE A 29 1.00 -6.96 12.01
CA PHE A 29 -0.20 -7.78 11.78
C PHE A 29 -0.28 -8.99 12.72
N PHE A 30 0.86 -9.62 13.02
CA PHE A 30 0.92 -10.69 14.01
C PHE A 30 0.48 -10.19 15.40
N VAL A 31 1.03 -9.06 15.87
CA VAL A 31 0.69 -8.47 17.17
C VAL A 31 -0.79 -8.05 17.22
N LEU A 32 -1.31 -7.43 16.17
CA LEU A 32 -2.72 -7.02 16.09
C LEU A 32 -3.67 -8.23 16.20
N ARG A 33 -3.34 -9.35 15.54
CA ARG A 33 -4.11 -10.60 15.66
C ARG A 33 -4.10 -11.15 17.08
N GLN A 34 -2.95 -11.10 17.78
CA GLN A 34 -2.86 -11.55 19.17
C GLN A 34 -3.70 -10.67 20.11
N ILE A 35 -3.63 -9.35 19.95
CA ILE A 35 -4.44 -8.41 20.76
C ILE A 35 -5.93 -8.70 20.56
N LEU A 36 -6.35 -8.90 19.32
CA LEU A 36 -7.75 -9.19 19.02
C LEU A 36 -8.20 -10.51 19.64
N ALA A 37 -7.39 -11.57 19.56
CA ALA A 37 -7.68 -12.83 20.23
C ALA A 37 -7.88 -12.66 21.75
N VAL A 38 -7.04 -11.86 22.41
CA VAL A 38 -7.16 -11.56 23.85
C VAL A 38 -8.44 -10.77 24.15
N VAL A 39 -8.76 -9.74 23.35
CA VAL A 39 -9.98 -8.94 23.51
C VAL A 39 -11.23 -9.81 23.38
N ASN A 40 -11.23 -10.78 22.47
CA ASN A 40 -12.36 -11.68 22.25
C ASN A 40 -12.63 -12.54 23.49
N VAL A 41 -11.57 -13.10 24.07
CA VAL A 41 -11.64 -13.91 25.28
C VAL A 41 -12.13 -13.07 26.46
N LEU A 42 -11.61 -11.84 26.61
CA LEU A 42 -11.93 -10.99 27.76
C LEU A 42 -13.33 -10.36 27.71
N ARG A 43 -13.83 -10.03 26.51
CA ARG A 43 -15.11 -9.31 26.35
C ARG A 43 -16.27 -10.17 25.86
N GLY A 44 -16.02 -11.41 25.43
CA GLY A 44 -17.06 -12.30 24.90
C GLY A 44 -17.72 -11.80 23.62
N VAL A 45 -17.11 -10.84 22.92
CA VAL A 45 -17.64 -10.22 21.71
C VAL A 45 -17.13 -10.98 20.48
N THR A 46 -17.74 -12.11 20.15
CA THR A 46 -17.29 -12.98 19.05
C THR A 46 -17.54 -12.35 17.68
N ARG A 47 -18.74 -11.82 17.43
CA ARG A 47 -19.12 -11.32 16.09
C ARG A 47 -18.32 -10.09 15.65
N SER A 48 -18.13 -9.09 16.51
CA SER A 48 -17.35 -7.90 16.15
C SER A 48 -15.89 -8.24 15.89
N ALA A 49 -15.39 -9.26 16.57
CA ALA A 49 -14.02 -9.67 16.42
C ALA A 49 -13.72 -10.39 15.10
N GLU A 50 -14.62 -11.27 14.68
CA GLU A 50 -14.54 -11.92 13.37
C GLU A 50 -14.54 -10.88 12.25
N ILE A 51 -15.36 -9.83 12.36
CA ILE A 51 -15.37 -8.71 11.41
C ILE A 51 -14.05 -7.94 11.43
N ILE A 52 -13.47 -7.69 12.61
CA ILE A 52 -12.19 -6.98 12.69
C ILE A 52 -11.05 -7.85 12.13
N GLN A 53 -11.09 -9.17 12.35
CA GLN A 53 -10.12 -10.10 11.76
C GLN A 53 -10.20 -10.08 10.23
N SER A 54 -11.40 -10.18 9.65
CA SER A 54 -11.53 -10.16 8.19
C SER A 54 -11.10 -8.83 7.57
N VAL A 55 -11.39 -7.70 8.23
CA VAL A 55 -10.90 -6.38 7.81
C VAL A 55 -9.39 -6.33 7.90
N LEU A 56 -8.80 -6.87 8.97
CA LEU A 56 -7.35 -6.91 9.13
C LEU A 56 -6.70 -7.77 8.03
N ASP A 57 -7.30 -8.90 7.68
CA ASP A 57 -6.79 -9.77 6.63
C ASP A 57 -6.80 -9.07 5.26
N GLU A 58 -7.91 -8.42 4.90
CA GLU A 58 -8.04 -7.64 3.66
C GLU A 58 -7.03 -6.49 3.59
N VAL A 59 -6.91 -5.72 4.69
CA VAL A 59 -5.95 -4.61 4.77
C VAL A 59 -4.52 -5.14 4.68
N GLY A 60 -4.24 -6.29 5.31
CA GLY A 60 -2.94 -6.96 5.24
C GLY A 60 -2.60 -7.34 3.81
N ASP A 61 -3.49 -8.05 3.13
CA ASP A 61 -3.27 -8.49 1.75
C ASP A 61 -3.05 -7.31 0.79
N GLY A 62 -3.85 -6.25 0.93
CA GLY A 62 -3.66 -5.01 0.17
C GLY A 62 -2.31 -4.34 0.45
N LEU A 63 -1.93 -4.21 1.71
CA LEU A 63 -0.66 -3.59 2.11
C LEU A 63 0.55 -4.41 1.63
N PHE A 64 0.48 -5.74 1.71
CA PHE A 64 1.51 -6.63 1.19
C PHE A 64 1.62 -6.54 -0.33
N ALA A 65 0.50 -6.40 -1.05
CA ALA A 65 0.51 -6.16 -2.49
C ALA A 65 1.17 -4.81 -2.86
N GLU A 66 1.00 -3.78 -2.03
CA GLU A 66 1.66 -2.47 -2.20
C GLU A 66 3.16 -2.48 -1.89
N LEU A 67 3.70 -3.53 -1.26
CA LEU A 67 5.15 -3.69 -1.07
C LEU A 67 5.88 -3.97 -2.38
N ASP A 68 5.17 -4.36 -3.43
CA ASP A 68 5.69 -4.41 -4.79
C ASP A 68 5.34 -3.12 -5.54
N PHE A 69 6.29 -2.20 -5.63
CA PHE A 69 6.07 -0.94 -6.34
C PHE A 69 5.80 -1.10 -7.84
N THR A 70 6.11 -2.25 -8.45
CA THR A 70 5.70 -2.51 -9.84
C THR A 70 4.20 -2.72 -9.95
N GLN A 71 3.57 -3.32 -8.93
CA GLN A 71 2.12 -3.48 -8.88
C GLN A 71 1.43 -2.15 -8.62
N GLU A 72 1.96 -1.35 -7.68
CA GLU A 72 1.48 0.02 -7.43
C GLU A 72 1.54 0.87 -8.70
N ALA A 73 2.65 0.81 -9.45
CA ALA A 73 2.81 1.51 -10.71
C ALA A 73 1.77 1.08 -11.78
N ARG A 74 1.48 -0.22 -11.92
CA ARG A 74 0.42 -0.71 -12.82
C ARG A 74 -0.96 -0.22 -12.40
N HIS A 75 -1.24 -0.17 -11.09
CA HIS A 75 -2.49 0.38 -10.60
C HIS A 75 -2.63 1.87 -10.92
N LEU A 76 -1.53 2.63 -10.83
CA LEU A 76 -1.52 4.05 -11.19
C LEU A 76 -1.81 4.26 -12.68
N GLU A 77 -1.23 3.45 -13.57
CA GLU A 77 -1.54 3.49 -15.00
C GLU A 77 -3.00 3.17 -15.27
N ARG A 78 -3.53 2.11 -14.66
CA ARG A 78 -4.95 1.78 -14.78
C ARG A 78 -5.83 2.92 -14.28
N PHE A 79 -5.45 3.57 -13.19
CA PHE A 79 -6.17 4.72 -12.64
C PHE A 79 -6.12 5.91 -13.62
N ARG A 80 -4.97 6.16 -14.26
CA ARG A 80 -4.81 7.15 -15.33
C ARG A 80 -5.73 6.84 -16.52
N ASP A 81 -5.83 5.59 -16.96
CA ASP A 81 -6.71 5.18 -18.06
C ASP A 81 -8.21 5.37 -17.73
N LEU A 82 -8.57 5.16 -16.46
CA LEU A 82 -9.95 5.29 -16.01
C LEU A 82 -10.36 6.75 -15.76
N TYR A 83 -9.45 7.59 -15.27
CA TYR A 83 -9.80 8.92 -14.74
C TYR A 83 -8.95 10.06 -15.28
N GLY A 84 -7.70 9.84 -15.68
CA GLY A 84 -6.74 10.90 -15.98
C GLY A 84 -7.22 11.92 -17.01
N GLU A 85 -7.65 11.47 -18.19
CA GLU A 85 -8.20 12.36 -19.22
C GLU A 85 -9.72 12.55 -19.09
N LYS A 86 -10.39 11.69 -18.32
CA LYS A 86 -11.86 11.62 -18.25
C LYS A 86 -12.44 12.47 -17.12
N CYS A 87 -11.63 12.86 -16.14
CA CYS A 87 -12.03 13.62 -14.98
C CYS A 87 -11.19 14.91 -14.88
N PRO A 88 -11.76 16.09 -15.20
CA PRO A 88 -11.02 17.36 -15.25
C PRO A 88 -10.34 17.76 -13.93
N ASP A 89 -10.90 17.33 -12.80
CA ASP A 89 -10.40 17.66 -11.46
C ASP A 89 -9.35 16.66 -10.94
N VAL A 90 -8.97 15.65 -11.74
CA VAL A 90 -8.07 14.57 -11.34
C VAL A 90 -6.81 14.59 -12.18
N VAL A 91 -5.66 14.73 -11.54
CA VAL A 91 -4.34 14.60 -12.19
C VAL A 91 -3.70 13.31 -11.71
N VAL A 92 -3.27 12.48 -12.67
CA VAL A 92 -2.57 11.23 -12.39
C VAL A 92 -1.16 11.33 -12.99
N PRO A 93 -0.09 11.27 -12.17
CA PRO A 93 1.26 11.40 -12.67
C PRO A 93 1.68 10.19 -13.52
N GLU A 94 2.65 10.40 -14.41
CA GLU A 94 3.25 9.33 -15.20
C GLU A 94 4.24 8.50 -14.36
N VAL A 95 4.27 7.19 -14.62
CA VAL A 95 5.27 6.27 -14.07
C VAL A 95 6.53 6.32 -14.91
N VAL A 96 7.70 6.50 -14.28
CA VAL A 96 9.00 6.40 -14.94
C VAL A 96 9.53 4.96 -14.84
N TRP A 97 9.02 4.08 -15.70
CA TRP A 97 9.28 2.62 -15.63
C TRP A 97 10.75 2.23 -15.66
N SER A 98 11.59 2.97 -16.38
CA SER A 98 13.04 2.71 -16.44
C SER A 98 13.73 2.80 -15.08
N LEU A 99 13.12 3.51 -14.13
CA LEU A 99 13.60 3.69 -12.76
C LEU A 99 12.70 3.01 -11.71
N THR A 100 11.64 2.31 -12.14
CA THR A 100 10.75 1.57 -11.24
C THR A 100 11.21 0.13 -11.11
N ARG A 101 11.26 -0.36 -9.86
CA ARG A 101 11.60 -1.75 -9.53
C ARG A 101 10.66 -2.22 -8.41
N GLN A 102 10.78 -3.49 -8.01
CA GLN A 102 9.99 -4.05 -6.92
C GLN A 102 10.17 -3.30 -5.58
N ARG A 103 11.33 -2.67 -5.37
CA ARG A 103 11.70 -1.93 -4.16
C ARG A 103 12.39 -0.61 -4.49
#